data_AF-A0A1S8JK03-F1
#
_entry.id   AF-A0A1S8JK03-F1
#
_cell.length_a   1.000
_cell.length_b   1.000
_cell.length_c   1.000
_cell.angle_alpha   90.00
_cell.angle_beta   90.00
_cell.angle_gamma   90.00
#
_symmetry.space_group_name_H-M   'P 1'
#
loop_
_entity.id
_entity.type
_entity.pdbx_description
1 polymer ?
#
loop_
_entity_poly.entity_id
_entity_poly.type
_entity_poly.pdbx_seq_one_letter_code
_entity_poly.pdbx_strand_id
1 'polypeptide(L)'
;NNYTDGKVSEINSQLTASINEVDTTAKDAQTKANANATAIDELDNKIDERINDTATTTLTVTNGNTGSAKLYREGKTVSIYFVALNGKRSGGNDSTILTIPEGYRPPISFEQLVGSIDRSTLNSAQLSIGADGAIKWRRNSSYGSDYTFAITYTI
;
A
#
# COMPACT_ATOMS: atom_id res chain seq x y z
N ASN A 1 -4.25 -46.70 -62.55
CA ASN A 1 -3.41 -45.87 -61.67
C ASN A 1 -3.47 -44.45 -62.22
N ASN A 2 -4.17 -43.50 -61.57
CA ASN A 2 -4.53 -42.19 -62.14
C ASN A 2 -3.65 -41.02 -61.67
N TYR A 3 -2.50 -41.34 -61.07
CA TYR A 3 -1.46 -40.37 -60.73
C TYR A 3 -0.45 -40.32 -61.87
N THR A 4 -0.43 -39.19 -62.57
CA THR A 4 0.68 -38.81 -63.44
C THR A 4 1.68 -37.96 -62.63
N ASP A 5 2.95 -37.97 -63.01
CA ASP A 5 4.01 -37.25 -62.31
C ASP A 5 3.69 -35.75 -62.10
N GLY A 6 2.96 -35.14 -63.05
CA GLY A 6 2.50 -33.76 -62.95
C GLY A 6 1.55 -33.49 -61.77
N LYS A 7 0.60 -34.39 -61.49
CA LYS A 7 -0.34 -34.25 -60.36
C LYS A 7 0.34 -34.43 -59.00
N VAL A 8 1.32 -35.33 -58.93
CA VAL A 8 2.11 -35.55 -57.71
C VAL A 8 2.96 -34.33 -57.39
N SER A 9 3.58 -33.72 -58.39
CA SER A 9 4.36 -32.48 -58.24
C SER A 9 3.51 -31.31 -57.71
N GLU A 10 2.31 -31.13 -58.25
CA GLU A 10 1.39 -30.08 -57.82
C GLU A 10 0.94 -30.26 -56.35
N ILE A 11 0.58 -31.48 -55.96
CA ILE A 11 0.23 -31.82 -54.56
C ILE A 11 1.41 -31.53 -53.62
N ASN A 12 2.63 -31.92 -54.00
CA ASN A 12 3.82 -31.66 -53.19
C ASN A 12 4.10 -30.16 -53.03
N SER A 13 3.88 -29.38 -54.11
CA SER A 13 4.03 -27.92 -54.07
C SER A 13 3.02 -27.29 -53.11
N GLN A 14 1.74 -27.66 -53.21
CA GLN A 14 0.68 -27.16 -52.33
C GLN A 14 0.92 -27.56 -50.87
N LEU A 15 1.33 -28.80 -50.61
CA LEU A 15 1.65 -29.27 -49.26
C LEU A 15 2.83 -28.50 -48.66
N THR A 16 3.87 -28.25 -49.45
CA THR A 16 5.03 -27.45 -49.00
C THR A 16 4.60 -26.03 -48.64
N ALA A 17 3.75 -25.40 -49.46
CA ALA A 17 3.20 -24.08 -49.17
C ALA A 17 2.37 -24.07 -47.87
N SER A 18 1.44 -25.02 -47.70
CA SER A 18 0.63 -25.12 -46.48
C SER A 18 1.46 -25.36 -45.23
N ILE A 19 2.53 -26.17 -45.30
CA ILE A 19 3.44 -26.40 -44.17
C ILE A 19 4.16 -25.09 -43.80
N ASN A 20 4.65 -24.33 -44.77
CA ASN A 20 5.34 -23.07 -44.52
C ASN A 20 4.42 -22.01 -43.91
N GLU A 21 3.16 -21.94 -44.34
CA GLU A 21 2.15 -21.05 -43.75
C GLU A 21 1.85 -21.41 -42.29
N VAL A 22 1.70 -22.71 -42.00
CA VAL A 22 1.50 -23.21 -40.63
C VAL A 22 2.72 -22.93 -39.76
N ASP A 23 3.93 -23.18 -40.26
CA ASP A 23 5.19 -22.93 -39.53
C ASP A 23 5.37 -21.45 -39.21
N THR A 24 5.07 -20.57 -40.16
CA THR A 24 5.08 -19.11 -39.95
C THR A 24 4.07 -18.71 -38.87
N THR A 25 2.84 -19.22 -38.96
CA THR A 25 1.79 -18.94 -37.97
C THR A 25 2.18 -19.44 -36.58
N ALA A 26 2.80 -20.61 -36.48
CA ALA A 26 3.25 -21.19 -35.23
C ALA A 26 4.39 -20.36 -34.59
N LYS A 27 5.35 -19.92 -35.40
CA LYS A 27 6.45 -19.02 -34.94
C LYS A 27 5.94 -17.68 -34.44
N ASP A 28 4.96 -17.10 -35.13
CA ASP A 28 4.32 -15.84 -34.71
C ASP A 28 3.57 -16.02 -33.39
N ALA A 29 2.82 -17.11 -33.24
CA ALA A 29 2.12 -17.44 -32.01
C ALA A 29 3.10 -17.66 -30.85
N GLN A 30 4.20 -18.38 -31.08
CA GLN A 30 5.23 -18.61 -30.07
C GLN A 30 5.90 -17.29 -29.64
N THR A 31 6.20 -16.41 -30.59
CA THR A 31 6.79 -15.09 -30.30
C THR A 31 5.86 -14.25 -29.43
N LYS A 32 4.56 -14.22 -29.74
CA LYS A 32 3.55 -13.52 -28.92
C LYS A 32 3.41 -14.13 -27.53
N ALA A 33 3.43 -15.46 -27.42
CA ALA A 33 3.36 -16.15 -26.14
C ALA A 33 4.56 -15.82 -25.25
N ASN A 34 5.78 -15.81 -25.83
CA ASN A 34 7.00 -15.44 -25.10
C ASN A 34 6.96 -13.97 -24.64
N ALA A 35 6.51 -13.05 -25.50
CA ALA A 35 6.36 -11.65 -25.13
C ALA A 35 5.35 -11.46 -23.98
N ASN A 36 4.22 -12.18 -24.02
CA ASN A 36 3.24 -12.16 -22.95
C ASN A 36 3.79 -12.72 -21.64
N ALA A 37 4.58 -13.81 -21.69
CA ALA A 37 5.21 -14.39 -20.50
C ALA A 37 6.14 -13.37 -19.81
N THR A 38 6.99 -12.68 -20.59
CA THR A 38 7.86 -11.62 -20.06
C THR A 38 7.05 -10.47 -19.46
N ALA A 39 5.98 -10.03 -20.11
CA ALA A 39 5.13 -8.96 -19.58
C ALA A 39 4.42 -9.36 -18.27
N ILE A 40 4.02 -10.63 -18.14
CA ILE A 40 3.43 -11.17 -16.91
C ILE A 40 4.48 -11.19 -15.79
N ASP A 41 5.69 -11.68 -16.05
CA ASP A 41 6.77 -11.71 -15.07
C ASP A 41 7.14 -10.30 -14.57
N GLU A 42 7.16 -9.29 -15.44
CA GLU A 42 7.39 -7.90 -15.04
C GLU A 42 6.27 -7.33 -14.16
N LEU A 43 5.01 -7.71 -14.43
CA LEU A 43 3.87 -7.28 -13.63
C LEU A 43 3.88 -7.95 -12.25
N ASP A 44 4.24 -9.22 -12.18
CA ASP A 44 4.34 -10.00 -10.94
C ASP A 44 5.35 -9.36 -9.98
N ASN A 45 6.56 -9.06 -10.47
CA ASN A 45 7.59 -8.36 -9.69
C ASN A 45 7.11 -6.99 -9.16
N LYS A 46 6.40 -6.20 -9.97
CA LYS A 46 5.85 -4.91 -9.54
C LYS A 46 4.74 -5.05 -8.50
N ILE A 47 3.97 -6.14 -8.55
CA ILE A 47 2.94 -6.43 -7.56
C ILE A 47 3.59 -6.80 -6.23
N ASP A 48 4.61 -7.66 -6.25
CA ASP A 48 5.36 -8.05 -5.06
C ASP A 48 6.00 -6.86 -4.36
N GLU A 49 6.66 -5.97 -5.10
CA GLU A 49 7.21 -4.72 -4.55
C GLU A 49 6.13 -3.85 -3.91
N ARG A 50 4.94 -3.77 -4.51
CA ARG A 50 3.86 -2.90 -4.00
C ARG A 50 3.13 -3.46 -2.78
N ILE A 51 3.01 -4.78 -2.68
CA ILE A 51 2.28 -5.45 -1.59
C ILE A 51 3.20 -5.68 -0.39
N ASN A 52 4.43 -6.12 -0.62
CA ASN A 52 5.34 -6.55 0.43
C ASN A 52 6.29 -5.45 0.91
N ASP A 53 6.16 -4.21 0.40
CA ASP A 53 6.92 -3.06 0.91
C ASP A 53 6.49 -2.74 2.35
N THR A 54 7.34 -3.16 3.29
CA THR A 54 7.18 -2.87 4.72
C THR A 54 8.16 -1.80 5.16
N ALA A 55 7.66 -0.77 5.85
CA ALA A 55 8.51 0.28 6.43
C ALA A 55 8.15 0.54 7.89
N THR A 56 9.14 0.95 8.68
CA THR A 56 8.95 1.30 10.09
C THR A 56 9.70 2.59 10.41
N THR A 57 9.04 3.53 11.09
CA THR A 57 9.62 4.82 11.47
C THR A 57 9.18 5.21 12.88
N THR A 58 10.11 5.65 13.71
CA THR A 58 9.77 6.30 14.99
C THR A 58 9.35 7.74 14.72
N LEU A 59 8.18 8.14 15.20
CA LEU A 59 7.70 9.51 15.13
C LEU A 59 8.04 10.26 16.41
N THR A 60 8.43 11.52 16.28
CA THR A 60 8.68 12.39 17.44
C THR A 60 7.39 13.10 17.83
N VAL A 61 6.94 12.87 19.07
CA VAL A 61 5.90 13.70 19.69
C VAL A 61 6.49 15.06 20.05
N THR A 62 5.79 16.15 19.71
CA THR A 62 6.32 17.51 19.77
C THR A 62 5.48 18.41 20.69
N ASN A 63 5.87 19.67 20.74
CA ASN A 63 5.15 20.75 21.42
C ASN A 63 4.90 20.51 22.91
N GLY A 64 5.69 19.68 23.61
CA GLY A 64 5.51 19.40 25.04
C GLY A 64 4.58 18.22 25.35
N ASN A 65 4.04 17.56 24.32
CA ASN A 65 3.43 16.24 24.47
C ASN A 65 4.50 15.21 24.83
N THR A 66 4.09 14.14 25.50
CA THR A 66 4.96 13.04 25.93
C THR A 66 4.38 11.70 25.47
N GLY A 67 5.15 10.62 25.65
CA GLY A 67 4.85 9.30 25.13
C GLY A 67 5.70 8.94 23.92
N SER A 68 5.34 7.86 23.25
CA SER A 68 6.02 7.40 22.03
C SER A 68 5.03 7.13 20.92
N ALA A 69 5.47 7.33 19.68
CA ALA A 69 4.69 7.05 18.49
C ALA A 69 5.56 6.31 17.48
N LYS A 70 5.05 5.21 16.92
CA LYS A 70 5.77 4.41 15.93
C LYS A 70 4.86 4.09 14.76
N LEU A 71 5.32 4.43 13.57
CA LEU A 71 4.64 4.19 12.31
C LEU A 71 5.13 2.89 11.70
N TYR A 72 4.18 2.11 11.20
CA TYR A 72 4.40 0.92 10.39
C TYR A 72 3.60 1.07 9.11
N ARG A 73 4.21 0.72 7.98
CA ARG A 73 3.55 0.61 6.68
C ARG A 73 3.72 -0.81 6.19
N GLU A 74 2.65 -1.36 5.66
CA GLU A 74 2.60 -2.64 4.96
C GLU A 74 1.80 -2.42 3.67
N GLY A 75 2.51 -2.40 2.53
CA GLY A 75 1.93 -2.05 1.25
C GLY A 75 1.30 -0.64 1.26
N LYS A 76 -0.03 -0.58 1.23
CA LYS A 76 -0.79 0.68 1.31
C LYS A 76 -1.38 0.97 2.68
N THR A 77 -1.30 0.04 3.61
CA THR A 77 -1.83 0.21 4.95
C THR A 77 -0.78 0.85 5.84
N VAL A 78 -1.14 1.92 6.53
CA VAL A 78 -0.31 2.61 7.52
C VAL A 78 -0.97 2.49 8.88
N SER A 79 -0.21 2.04 9.87
CA SER A 79 -0.60 2.00 11.27
C SER A 79 0.37 2.82 12.12
N ILE A 80 -0.15 3.70 12.97
CA ILE A 80 0.65 4.44 13.94
C ILE A 80 0.22 4.03 15.34
N TYR A 81 1.17 3.46 16.09
CA TYR A 81 0.97 3.03 17.46
C TYR A 81 1.47 4.11 18.41
N PHE A 82 0.61 4.52 19.32
CA PHE A 82 0.90 5.44 20.39
C PHE A 82 0.96 4.68 21.71
N VAL A 83 1.98 4.94 22.51
CA VAL A 83 2.14 4.39 23.87
C VAL A 83 2.34 5.54 24.85
N ALA A 84 1.49 5.57 25.87
CA ALA A 84 1.48 6.60 26.91
C ALA A 84 1.49 8.03 26.35
N LEU A 85 0.72 8.28 25.28
CA LEU A 85 0.57 9.61 24.71
C LEU A 85 -0.13 10.51 25.73
N ASN A 86 0.51 11.62 26.07
CA ASN A 86 0.05 12.49 27.15
C ASN A 86 0.30 13.97 26.82
N GLY A 87 -0.72 14.81 27.02
CA GLY A 87 -0.73 16.23 26.67
C GLY A 87 -0.44 17.17 27.85
N LYS A 88 0.04 16.67 28.99
CA LYS A 88 0.08 17.38 30.29
C LYS A 88 0.72 18.77 30.26
N ARG A 89 1.66 19.04 29.36
CA ARG A 89 2.43 20.29 29.33
C ARG A 89 1.96 21.31 28.29
N SER A 90 1.03 20.95 27.41
CA SER A 90 0.73 21.78 26.23
C SER A 90 -0.45 21.33 25.36
N GLY A 91 -1.16 20.27 25.74
CA GLY A 91 -2.08 19.56 24.87
C GLY A 91 -3.38 20.28 24.51
N GLY A 92 -3.50 21.60 24.69
CA GLY A 92 -4.75 22.34 24.48
C GLY A 92 -5.45 22.05 23.13
N ASN A 93 -6.73 22.40 23.04
CA ASN A 93 -7.53 22.15 21.84
C ASN A 93 -6.82 22.68 20.57
N ASP A 94 -6.85 21.87 19.53
CA ASP A 94 -6.22 22.07 18.22
C ASP A 94 -4.68 22.16 18.22
N SER A 95 -4.03 21.86 19.36
CA SER A 95 -2.56 21.77 19.42
C SER A 95 -2.04 20.52 18.70
N THR A 96 -0.96 20.71 17.94
CA THR A 96 -0.30 19.63 17.20
C THR A 96 0.50 18.73 18.14
N ILE A 97 0.28 17.43 18.00
CA ILE A 97 0.96 16.34 18.72
C ILE A 97 2.22 15.92 17.96
N LEU A 98 2.08 15.67 16.66
CA LEU A 98 3.16 15.30 15.76
C LEU A 98 2.73 15.54 14.31
N THR A 99 3.68 15.42 13.38
CA THR A 99 3.44 15.46 11.95
C THR A 99 3.85 14.14 11.30
N ILE A 100 2.96 13.54 10.54
CA ILE A 100 3.19 12.35 9.74
C ILE A 100 4.08 12.73 8.54
N PRO A 101 5.19 12.01 8.30
CA PRO A 101 6.07 12.28 7.17
C PRO A 101 5.33 12.19 5.82
N GLU A 102 5.78 12.99 4.86
CA GLU A 102 5.31 12.90 3.48
C GLU A 102 5.51 11.47 2.93
N GLY A 103 4.56 10.98 2.13
CA GLY A 103 4.51 9.59 1.69
C GLY A 103 3.76 8.62 2.64
N TYR A 104 3.49 9.02 3.88
CA TYR A 104 2.69 8.23 4.82
C TYR A 104 1.41 8.92 5.28
N ARG A 105 1.11 10.12 4.79
CA ARG A 105 -0.06 10.91 5.21
C ARG A 105 -1.35 10.28 4.72
N PRO A 106 -2.45 10.34 5.49
CA PRO A 106 -3.73 9.85 5.01
C PRO A 106 -4.24 10.71 3.85
N PRO A 107 -5.01 10.14 2.91
CA PRO A 107 -5.54 10.88 1.75
C PRO A 107 -6.65 11.86 2.12
N ILE A 108 -7.33 11.63 3.25
CA ILE A 108 -8.40 12.48 3.78
C ILE A 108 -8.18 12.73 5.27
N SER A 109 -8.68 13.87 5.75
CA SER A 109 -8.70 14.16 7.18
C SER A 109 -9.82 13.38 7.88
N PHE A 110 -9.55 12.87 9.08
CA PHE A 110 -10.54 12.18 9.91
C PHE A 110 -10.28 12.45 11.40
N GLU A 111 -11.21 12.02 12.25
CA GLU A 111 -11.08 12.12 13.69
C GLU A 111 -11.11 10.75 14.36
N GLN A 112 -10.34 10.59 15.44
CA GLN A 112 -10.26 9.36 16.22
C GLN A 112 -10.63 9.65 17.67
N LEU A 113 -11.59 8.91 18.22
CA LEU A 113 -11.86 8.89 19.66
C LEU A 113 -11.01 7.81 20.33
N VAL A 114 -10.33 8.17 21.42
CA VAL A 114 -9.50 7.27 22.21
C VAL A 114 -9.88 7.36 23.70
N GLY A 115 -9.64 6.29 24.43
CA GLY A 115 -9.93 6.19 25.86
C GLY A 115 -8.69 5.81 26.67
N SER A 116 -8.69 6.19 27.95
CA SER A 116 -7.71 5.77 28.95
C SER A 116 -8.42 5.48 30.28
N ILE A 117 -7.87 4.54 31.03
CA ILE A 117 -8.25 4.22 32.42
C ILE A 117 -7.06 4.33 33.39
N ASP A 118 -5.92 4.85 32.93
CA ASP A 118 -4.67 4.98 33.68
C ASP A 118 -4.80 5.72 35.03
N ARG A 119 -5.81 6.58 35.15
CA ARG A 119 -6.10 7.36 36.38
C ARG A 119 -7.29 6.84 37.18
N SER A 120 -7.65 5.57 37.01
CA SER A 120 -8.78 4.91 37.70
C SER A 120 -10.17 5.51 37.38
N THR A 121 -10.25 6.31 36.32
CA THR A 121 -11.49 6.85 35.74
C THR A 121 -11.39 6.78 34.23
N LEU A 122 -12.52 6.61 33.54
CA LEU A 122 -12.54 6.68 32.08
C LEU A 122 -12.30 8.12 31.64
N ASN A 123 -11.14 8.35 31.04
CA ASN A 123 -10.83 9.58 30.32
C ASN A 123 -10.90 9.29 28.82
N SER A 124 -11.36 10.27 28.04
CA SER A 124 -11.39 10.20 26.59
C SER A 124 -10.75 11.42 25.94
N ALA A 125 -10.21 11.21 24.75
CA ALA A 125 -9.73 12.27 23.89
C ALA A 125 -10.13 12.04 22.44
N GLN A 126 -10.49 13.12 21.76
CA GLN A 126 -10.72 13.18 20.33
C GLN A 126 -9.49 13.79 19.68
N LEU A 127 -8.99 13.12 18.66
CA LEU A 127 -7.83 13.50 17.85
C LEU A 127 -8.31 13.84 16.45
N SER A 128 -7.68 14.82 15.81
CA SER A 128 -7.78 15.02 14.36
C SER A 128 -6.51 14.53 13.70
N ILE A 129 -6.67 13.76 12.63
CA ILE A 129 -5.60 13.28 11.78
C ILE A 129 -5.83 13.96 10.42
N GLY A 130 -5.00 14.95 10.10
CA GLY A 130 -5.13 15.73 8.88
C GLY A 130 -4.49 15.08 7.67
N ALA A 131 -5.05 15.31 6.48
CA ALA A 131 -4.42 14.99 5.20
C ALA A 131 -3.10 15.77 4.97
N ASP A 132 -2.92 16.89 5.68
CA ASP A 132 -1.66 17.63 5.78
C ASP A 132 -0.60 16.89 6.63
N GLY A 133 -0.97 15.77 7.26
CA GLY A 133 -0.14 14.96 8.14
C GLY A 133 -0.15 15.42 9.60
N ALA A 134 -0.78 16.53 9.95
CA ALA A 134 -0.80 17.00 11.32
C ALA A 134 -1.77 16.14 12.16
N ILE A 135 -1.26 15.57 13.26
CA ILE A 135 -2.12 14.97 14.29
C ILE A 135 -2.28 15.99 15.41
N LYS A 136 -3.53 16.30 15.76
CA LYS A 136 -3.88 17.35 16.72
C LYS A 136 -4.84 16.84 17.80
N TRP A 137 -4.73 17.38 19.00
CA TRP A 137 -5.80 17.26 19.99
C TRP A 137 -7.01 18.06 19.50
N ARG A 138 -8.22 17.52 19.60
CA ARG A 138 -9.47 18.28 19.33
C ARG A 138 -10.19 18.56 20.62
N ARG A 139 -10.38 17.52 21.41
CA ARG A 139 -10.93 17.57 22.77
C ARG A 139 -10.20 16.55 23.60
N ASN A 140 -9.84 16.89 24.83
CA ASN A 140 -9.27 15.93 25.76
C ASN A 140 -9.85 16.18 27.14
N SER A 141 -10.53 15.17 27.69
CA SER A 141 -11.13 15.25 29.01
C SER A 141 -10.09 15.31 30.13
N SER A 142 -8.86 14.85 29.87
CA SER A 142 -7.76 14.90 30.82
C SER A 142 -6.41 14.83 30.11
N TYR A 143 -5.78 15.99 29.94
CA TYR A 143 -4.44 16.12 29.36
C TYR A 143 -3.36 15.40 30.15
N GLY A 144 -3.60 15.09 31.43
CA GLY A 144 -2.67 14.37 32.28
C GLY A 144 -2.77 12.84 32.18
N SER A 145 -3.65 12.30 31.33
CA SER A 145 -3.82 10.84 31.15
C SER A 145 -2.92 10.31 30.05
N ASP A 146 -2.49 9.05 30.23
CA ASP A 146 -1.69 8.28 29.28
C ASP A 146 -2.59 7.47 28.34
N TYR A 147 -2.68 7.90 27.08
CA TYR A 147 -3.47 7.21 26.06
C TYR A 147 -2.58 6.24 25.27
N THR A 148 -3.00 4.97 25.16
CA THR A 148 -2.31 3.93 24.37
C THR A 148 -3.30 3.35 23.38
N PHE A 149 -3.02 3.50 22.08
CA PHE A 149 -3.93 3.15 20.99
C PHE A 149 -3.18 3.06 19.66
N ALA A 150 -3.87 2.59 18.62
CA ALA A 150 -3.39 2.65 17.25
C ALA A 150 -4.38 3.38 16.34
N ILE A 151 -3.86 4.07 15.33
CA ILE A 151 -4.63 4.56 14.19
C ILE A 151 -4.19 3.80 12.95
N THR A 152 -5.14 3.39 12.11
CA THR A 152 -4.87 2.66 10.87
C THR A 152 -5.65 3.28 9.72
N TYR A 153 -4.99 3.48 8.58
CA TYR A 153 -5.58 4.00 7.35
C TYR A 153 -4.85 3.48 6.12
N THR A 154 -5.43 3.74 4.94
CA THR A 154 -4.85 3.36 3.65
C THR A 154 -4.42 4.60 2.87
N ILE A 155 -3.26 4.54 2.21
CA ILE A 155 -2.70 5.58 1.33
C ILE A 155 -2.78 5.22 -0.16
#